data_AF-A0A517TAW9-F1
#
_entry.id   AF-A0A517TAW9-F1
#
_cell.length_a   1.000
_cell.length_b   1.000
_cell.length_c   1.000
_cell.angle_alpha   90.00
_cell.angle_beta   90.00
_cell.angle_gamma   90.00
#
_symmetry.space_group_name_H-M   'P 1'
#
loop_
_entity.id
_entity.type
_entity.pdbx_description
1 polymer ?
#
loop_
_entity_poly.entity_id
_entity_poly.type
_entity_poly.pdbx_seq_one_letter_code
_entity_poly.pdbx_strand_id
1 'polypeptide(L)' 'MLVISRKAQQEVMIGDNIVLKVVKTRSGRVKLAIQAPNEIPIQRLDGEPVHQHSIEVAVA' A
#
# COMPACT_ATOMS: atom_id res chain seq x y z
N MET A 1 12.95 -4.91 -11.99
CA MET A 1 12.10 -3.74 -11.70
C MET A 1 10.96 -3.72 -12.71
N LEU A 2 9.71 -3.73 -12.25
CA LEU A 2 8.51 -3.67 -13.08
C LEU A 2 7.82 -2.33 -12.85
N VAL A 3 7.44 -1.62 -13.92
CA VAL A 3 6.86 -0.27 -13.84
C VAL A 3 5.46 -0.29 -14.45
N ILE A 4 4.45 0.05 -13.65
CA ILE A 4 3.05 0.07 -14.07
C ILE A 4 2.37 1.31 -13.49
N SER A 5 1.69 2.09 -14.33
CA SER A 5 0.92 3.26 -13.89
C SER A 5 -0.49 2.87 -13.47
N ARG A 6 -0.96 3.37 -12.32
CA ARG A 6 -2.33 3.20 -11.79
C ARG A 6 -2.97 4.55 -11.48
N LYS A 7 -4.25 4.71 -11.84
CA LYS A 7 -5.10 5.81 -11.40
C LYS A 7 -5.66 5.53 -10.00
N ALA A 8 -6.27 6.52 -9.37
CA ALA A 8 -7.01 6.32 -8.13
C ALA A 8 -8.05 5.20 -8.29
N GLN A 9 -8.24 4.43 -7.22
CA GLN A 9 -9.07 3.23 -7.12
C GLN A 9 -8.63 2.04 -7.97
N GLN A 10 -7.55 2.14 -8.75
CA GLN A 10 -6.99 0.99 -9.46
C GLN A 10 -6.02 0.20 -8.58
N GLU A 11 -5.92 -1.09 -8.90
CA GLU A 11 -5.23 -2.09 -8.10
C GLU A 11 -4.15 -2.82 -8.92
N VAL A 12 -3.21 -3.42 -8.18
CA VAL A 12 -2.17 -4.32 -8.68
C VAL A 12 -2.14 -5.54 -7.76
N MET A 13 -2.26 -6.74 -8.34
CA MET A 13 -2.01 -8.00 -7.64
C MET A 13 -0.52 -8.33 -7.68
N ILE A 14 0.05 -8.74 -6.55
CA ILE A 14 1.44 -9.18 -6.42
C ILE A 14 1.42 -10.61 -5.87
N GLY A 15 1.92 -11.57 -6.65
CA GLY A 15 1.69 -12.99 -6.36
C GLY A 15 0.20 -13.31 -6.36
N ASP A 16 -0.26 -14.09 -5.38
CA ASP A 16 -1.66 -14.53 -5.30
C ASP A 16 -2.45 -13.88 -4.15
N ASN A 17 -1.77 -13.27 -3.18
CA ASN A 17 -2.38 -12.88 -1.90
C ASN A 17 -2.12 -11.42 -1.49
N ILE A 18 -1.45 -10.63 -2.34
CA ILE A 18 -1.13 -9.23 -2.02
C ILE A 18 -1.80 -8.31 -3.03
N VAL A 19 -2.62 -7.39 -2.54
CA VAL A 19 -3.28 -6.36 -3.36
C VAL A 19 -2.78 -4.98 -2.94
N LEU A 20 -2.24 -4.23 -3.91
CA LEU A 20 -1.88 -2.83 -3.73
C LEU A 20 -2.90 -1.95 -4.45
N LYS A 21 -3.55 -1.05 -3.71
CA LYS A 21 -4.54 -0.10 -4.24
C LYS A 21 -4.04 1.33 -4.14
N VAL A 22 -4.15 2.07 -5.24
CA VAL A 22 -3.97 3.53 -5.21
C VAL A 22 -5.25 4.15 -4.68
N VAL A 23 -5.28 4.55 -3.40
CA VAL A 23 -6.49 5.13 -2.79
C VAL A 23 -6.75 6.53 -3.37
N LYS A 24 -5.72 7.38 -3.37
CA LYS A 24 -5.77 8.74 -3.93
C LYS A 24 -4.38 9.27 -4.21
N THR A 25 -4.29 10.22 -5.13
CA THR A 25 -3.09 11.01 -5.41
C THR A 25 -3.37 12.47 -5.04
N ARG A 26 -2.42 13.14 -4.39
CA ARG A 26 -2.50 14.57 -4.07
C ARG A 26 -1.09 15.15 -4.12
N SER A 27 -0.88 16.23 -4.88
CA SER A 27 0.34 17.07 -4.93
C SER A 27 1.62 16.43 -4.36
N GLY A 28 2.17 15.45 -5.08
CA GLY A 28 3.44 14.80 -4.74
C GLY A 28 3.37 13.64 -3.74
N ARG A 29 2.19 13.28 -3.25
CA ARG A 29 1.96 12.11 -2.39
C ARG A 29 0.90 11.19 -2.96
N VAL A 30 1.07 9.91 -2.70
CA VAL A 30 0.11 8.85 -3.02
C VAL A 30 -0.30 8.17 -1.73
N LYS A 31 -1.61 8.02 -1.50
CA LYS A 31 -2.12 7.14 -0.45
C LYS A 31 -2.29 5.75 -1.05
N LEU A 32 -1.57 4.79 -0.50
CA LEU A 32 -1.64 3.39 -0.87
C LEU A 32 -2.39 2.62 0.22
N ALA A 33 -3.23 1.67 -0.17
CA ALA A 33 -3.71 0.62 0.71
C ALA A 33 -3.06 -0.69 0.27
N ILE A 34 -2.62 -1.49 1.24
CA ILE A 34 -1.97 -2.78 1.01
C ILE A 34 -2.76 -3.81 1.81
N GLN A 35 -3.31 -4.80 1.10
CA GLN A 35 -3.89 -5.99 1.70
C GLN A 35 -2.89 -7.12 1.52
N ALA A 36 -2.51 -7.76 2.61
CA ALA A 36 -1.58 -8.88 2.63
C ALA A 36 -1.86 -9.77 3.86
N PRO A 37 -1.45 -11.04 3.84
CA PRO A 37 -1.45 -11.90 5.03
C PRO A 37 -0.58 -11.35 6.17
N ASN A 38 -0.92 -11.68 7.41
CA ASN A 38 -0.27 -11.13 8.62
C ASN A 38 1.20 -11.54 8.77
N GLU A 39 1.57 -12.68 8.20
CA GLU A 39 2.93 -13.20 8.18
C GLU A 39 3.86 -12.42 7.25
N ILE A 40 3.32 -11.59 6.36
CA ILE A 40 4.10 -10.78 5.42
C ILE A 40 4.33 -9.38 6.03
N PRO A 41 5.54 -9.06 6.51
CA PRO A 41 5.80 -7.76 7.10
C PRO A 41 5.76 -6.66 6.04
N ILE A 42 5.12 -5.54 6.37
CA ILE A 42 5.08 -4.33 5.53
C ILE A 42 5.85 -3.22 6.27
N GLN A 43 6.88 -2.68 5.63
CA GLN A 43 7.72 -1.62 6.19
C GLN A 43 7.80 -0.44 5.23
N ARG A 44 7.80 0.78 5.78
CA ARG A 44 8.20 1.97 5.03
C ARG A 44 9.72 2.09 5.05
N LEU A 45 10.32 2.28 3.87
CA LEU A 45 11.77 2.34 3.73
C LEU A 45 12.35 3.76 3.88
N ASP A 46 11.53 4.73 4.26
CA ASP A 46 11.91 6.15 4.37
C ASP A 46 12.34 6.58 5.80
N GLY A 47 12.39 5.66 6.77
CA GLY A 47 13.04 5.88 8.07
C GLY A 47 12.22 6.64 9.12
N GLU A 48 10.98 7.04 8.82
CA GLU A 48 10.12 7.72 9.79
C GLU A 48 9.43 6.71 10.73
N PRO A 49 9.55 6.87 12.06
CA PRO A 49 8.87 5.99 13.01
C PRO A 49 7.36 6.09 12.82
N VAL A 50 6.69 4.93 12.89
CA VAL A 50 5.24 4.84 12.80
C VAL A 50 4.63 5.54 14.02
N HIS A 51 4.25 6.81 13.89
CA HIS A 51 3.22 7.36 14.76
C HIS A 51 1.92 6.65 14.40
N GLN A 52 1.41 5.87 15.35
CA GLN A 52 0.30 4.92 15.25
C GLN A 52 -1.07 5.54 14.89
N HIS A 53 -1.12 6.69 14.24
CA HIS A 53 -2.34 7.30 13.75
C HIS A 53 -2.65 6.80 12.33
N SER A 54 -3.44 5.72 12.29
CA SER A 54 -4.14 5.18 11.10
C SER A 54 -3.31 4.31 10.14
N ILE A 55 -2.75 3.20 10.64
CA ILE A 55 -2.56 2.02 9.79
C ILE A 55 -3.76 1.11 10.03
N GLU A 56 -4.86 1.34 9.31
CA GLU A 56 -5.80 0.25 9.05
C GLU A 56 -5.18 -0.58 7.93
N VAL A 57 -4.45 -1.63 8.28
CA VAL A 57 -4.46 -2.81 7.41
C VAL A 57 -5.91 -3.28 7.50
N ALA A 58 -6.66 -3.15 6.40
CA ALA A 58 -7.99 -3.73 6.32
C ALA A 58 -7.80 -5.26 6.37
N VAL A 59 -7.87 -5.80 7.58
CA VAL A 59 -7.90 -7.24 7.84
C VAL A 59 -9.23 -7.74 7.28
N ALA A 60 -9.16 -8.63 6.29
CA ALA A 60 -10.30 -9.41 5.83
C ALA A 60 -10.28 -10.77 6.51
#